data_AF-M3FL75-F1
#
_entry.id   AF-M3FL75-F1
#
_cell.length_a   1.000
_cell.length_b   1.000
_cell.length_c   1.000
_cell.angle_alpha   90.00
_cell.angle_beta   90.00
_cell.angle_gamma   90.00
#
_symmetry.space_group_name_H-M   'P 1'
#
loop_
_entity.id
_entity.type
_entity.pdbx_description
1 polymer ?
#
loop_
_entity_poly.entity_id
_entity_poly.type
_entity_poly.pdbx_seq_one_letter_code
_entity_poly.pdbx_strand_id
1 'polypeptide(L)'
;MSDDSFITFRVVDNFLNGYGLRWNPLERVQVYTHPLWLFLLIPIQWVVREISISAYLLSYLCGILFISVYYFTFSKFRNGFGLIAVALGVFFSSRTFIDYNTSGLENSLSFLLLLLFEIKFCCLYLNSKPENVKIDSYKNRIF
;
A
#
# COMPACT_ATOMS: atom_id res chain seq x y z
N MET A 1 3.99 -13.93 11.38
CA MET A 1 3.99 -14.46 10.00
C MET A 1 2.79 -15.37 9.84
N SER A 2 2.08 -15.28 8.72
CA SER A 2 0.95 -16.16 8.40
C SER A 2 1.42 -17.42 7.66
N ASP A 3 0.73 -18.54 7.79
CA ASP A 3 1.06 -19.78 7.08
C ASP A 3 1.01 -19.58 5.54
N ASP A 4 0.09 -18.77 5.06
CA ASP A 4 -0.04 -18.45 3.63
C ASP A 4 1.19 -17.73 3.06
N SER A 5 1.94 -17.01 3.90
CA SER A 5 3.15 -16.30 3.45
C SER A 5 4.26 -17.27 3.04
N PHE A 6 4.30 -18.48 3.62
CA PHE A 6 5.26 -19.51 3.23
C PHE A 6 5.06 -19.99 1.78
N ILE A 7 3.84 -19.86 1.24
CA ILE A 7 3.59 -20.19 -0.16
C ILE A 7 4.45 -19.28 -1.06
N THR A 8 4.38 -17.98 -0.80
CA THR A 8 5.14 -16.96 -1.54
C THR A 8 6.64 -17.14 -1.34
N PHE A 9 7.07 -17.44 -0.11
CA PHE A 9 8.48 -17.64 0.24
C PHE A 9 9.15 -18.76 -0.55
N ARG A 10 8.50 -19.91 -0.68
CA ARG A 10 9.04 -21.01 -1.49
C ARG A 10 9.12 -20.64 -2.97
N VAL A 11 8.12 -19.93 -3.51
CA VAL A 11 8.16 -19.50 -4.92
C VAL A 11 9.30 -18.51 -5.16
N VAL A 12 9.54 -17.58 -4.22
CA VAL A 12 10.68 -16.64 -4.30
C VAL A 12 12.00 -17.39 -4.22
N ASP A 13 12.14 -18.36 -3.32
CA ASP A 13 13.34 -19.19 -3.22
C ASP A 13 13.59 -20.01 -4.48
N ASN A 14 12.56 -20.63 -5.05
CA ASN A 14 12.65 -21.34 -6.33
C ASN A 14 13.09 -20.40 -7.47
N PHE A 15 12.59 -19.18 -7.50
CA PHE A 15 12.97 -18.19 -8.50
C PHE A 15 14.44 -17.79 -8.37
N LEU A 16 14.91 -17.52 -7.15
CA LEU A 16 16.30 -17.14 -6.89
C LEU A 16 17.29 -18.27 -7.17
N ASN A 17 16.88 -19.53 -6.99
CA ASN A 17 17.67 -20.71 -7.33
C ASN A 17 17.59 -21.11 -8.82
N GLY A 18 16.85 -20.36 -9.66
CA GLY A 18 16.79 -20.58 -11.11
C GLY A 18 15.71 -21.57 -11.59
N TYR A 19 14.84 -22.06 -10.70
CA TYR A 19 13.71 -22.94 -11.06
C TYR A 19 12.48 -22.19 -11.61
N GLY A 20 12.52 -20.85 -11.55
CA GLY A 20 11.44 -19.97 -12.00
C GLY A 20 10.33 -19.76 -10.97
N LEU A 21 9.29 -19.00 -11.35
CA LEU A 21 8.15 -18.65 -10.50
C LEU A 21 7.14 -19.82 -10.38
N ARG A 22 7.59 -20.94 -9.84
CA ARG A 22 6.80 -22.17 -9.69
C ARG A 22 6.86 -22.67 -8.26
N TRP A 23 5.80 -23.35 -7.83
CA TRP A 23 5.78 -23.99 -6.51
C TRP A 23 6.62 -25.26 -6.45
N ASN A 24 6.43 -26.15 -7.44
CA ASN A 24 7.22 -27.36 -7.61
C ASN A 24 7.98 -27.26 -8.94
N PRO A 25 9.32 -27.36 -8.99
CA PRO A 25 10.09 -27.21 -10.24
C PRO A 25 9.64 -28.13 -11.38
N LEU A 26 9.16 -29.33 -11.05
CA LEU A 26 8.71 -30.33 -12.01
C LEU A 26 7.31 -30.03 -12.59
N GLU A 27 6.52 -29.18 -11.93
CA GLU A 27 5.15 -28.87 -12.32
C GLU A 27 5.02 -27.40 -12.73
N ARG A 28 4.24 -27.13 -13.77
CA ARG A 28 4.01 -25.75 -14.25
C ARG A 28 2.84 -25.10 -13.52
N VAL A 29 2.88 -25.06 -12.19
CA VAL A 29 1.81 -24.49 -11.36
C VAL A 29 2.29 -23.22 -10.66
N GLN A 30 1.54 -22.14 -10.88
CA GLN A 30 1.69 -20.86 -10.20
C GLN A 30 0.68 -20.79 -9.05
N VAL A 31 1.18 -20.56 -7.83
CA VAL A 31 0.35 -20.59 -6.60
C VAL A 31 0.34 -19.24 -5.89
N TYR A 32 1.15 -18.27 -6.37
CA TYR A 32 1.16 -16.93 -5.78
C TYR A 32 -0.08 -16.14 -6.19
N THR A 33 -0.69 -15.48 -5.22
CA THR A 33 -1.92 -14.68 -5.39
C THR A 33 -1.63 -13.17 -5.52
N HIS A 34 -0.41 -12.74 -5.20
CA HIS A 34 -0.03 -11.33 -5.09
C HIS A 34 1.28 -11.04 -5.85
N PRO A 35 1.25 -10.97 -7.20
CA PRO A 35 2.45 -10.86 -8.03
C PRO A 35 3.27 -9.61 -7.72
N LEU A 36 2.61 -8.47 -7.44
CA LEU A 36 3.28 -7.21 -7.13
C LEU A 36 4.13 -7.33 -5.84
N TRP A 37 3.55 -7.94 -4.80
CA TRP A 37 4.25 -8.19 -3.54
C TRP A 37 5.42 -9.15 -3.74
N LEU A 38 5.21 -10.22 -4.50
CA LEU A 38 6.25 -11.19 -4.84
C LEU A 38 7.44 -10.51 -5.54
N PHE A 39 7.19 -9.67 -6.54
CA PHE A 39 8.26 -8.97 -7.27
C PHE A 39 9.03 -7.98 -6.40
N LEU A 40 8.38 -7.37 -5.41
CA LEU A 40 9.06 -6.52 -4.42
C LEU A 40 9.89 -7.34 -3.43
N LEU A 41 9.44 -8.55 -3.10
CA LEU A 41 10.13 -9.43 -2.15
C LEU A 41 11.39 -10.08 -2.73
N ILE A 42 11.42 -10.41 -4.04
CA ILE A 42 12.58 -11.00 -4.73
C ILE A 42 13.89 -10.23 -4.50
N PRO A 43 13.99 -8.91 -4.81
CA PRO A 43 15.26 -8.19 -4.67
C PRO A 43 15.68 -8.04 -3.21
N ILE A 44 14.73 -7.95 -2.28
CA ILE A 44 15.01 -7.88 -0.85
C ILE A 44 15.58 -9.21 -0.35
N GLN A 45 14.95 -10.32 -0.75
CA GLN A 45 15.42 -11.65 -0.40
C GLN A 45 16.79 -11.96 -0.99
N TRP A 46 17.09 -11.47 -2.19
CA TRP A 46 18.41 -11.62 -2.80
C TRP A 46 19.52 -10.96 -1.96
N VAL A 47 19.23 -9.83 -1.31
CA VAL A 47 20.18 -9.11 -0.44
C VAL A 47 20.27 -9.72 0.95
N VAL A 48 19.13 -9.92 1.62
CA VAL A 48 19.09 -10.33 3.03
C VAL A 48 19.35 -11.82 3.21
N ARG A 49 19.01 -12.65 2.21
CA ARG A 49 19.11 -14.13 2.21
C ARG A 49 18.33 -14.84 3.31
N GLU A 50 17.67 -14.13 4.21
CA GLU A 50 16.74 -14.65 5.20
C GLU A 50 15.30 -14.22 4.90
N ILE A 51 14.46 -15.20 4.55
CA ILE A 51 13.10 -14.95 4.03
C ILE A 51 12.19 -14.27 5.05
N SER A 52 12.35 -14.62 6.33
CA SER A 52 11.54 -14.06 7.41
C SER A 52 11.84 -12.58 7.63
N ILE A 53 13.12 -12.23 7.65
CA ILE A 53 13.57 -10.84 7.81
C ILE A 53 13.16 -10.02 6.58
N SER A 54 13.31 -10.58 5.37
CA SER A 54 12.92 -9.91 4.13
C SER A 54 11.45 -9.50 4.12
N ALA A 55 10.55 -10.40 4.57
CA ALA A 55 9.11 -10.12 4.63
C ALA A 55 8.77 -9.02 5.65
N TYR A 56 9.39 -9.06 6.83
CA TYR A 56 9.21 -8.01 7.84
C TYR A 56 9.78 -6.67 7.38
N LEU A 57 10.95 -6.67 6.75
CA LEU A 57 11.58 -5.48 6.21
C LEU A 57 10.69 -4.81 5.16
N LEU A 58 10.17 -5.59 4.21
CA LEU A 58 9.28 -5.07 3.18
C LEU A 58 7.99 -4.48 3.77
N SER A 59 7.40 -5.16 4.76
CA SER A 59 6.21 -4.70 5.47
C SER A 59 6.48 -3.39 6.22
N TYR A 60 7.61 -3.28 6.90
CA TYR A 60 8.03 -2.08 7.62
C TYR A 60 8.32 -0.91 6.67
N LEU A 61 8.99 -1.16 5.53
CA LEU A 61 9.21 -0.16 4.49
C LEU A 61 7.89 0.39 3.95
N CYS A 62 6.91 -0.49 3.66
CA CYS A 62 5.56 -0.06 3.25
C CYS A 62 4.88 0.76 4.34
N GLY A 63 4.99 0.37 5.61
CA GLY A 63 4.47 1.12 6.75
C GLY A 63 5.07 2.52 6.89
N ILE A 64 6.39 2.65 6.77
CA ILE A 64 7.08 3.96 6.81
C ILE A 64 6.64 4.84 5.65
N LEU A 65 6.54 4.28 4.44
CA LEU A 65 6.10 5.00 3.26
C LEU A 65 4.65 5.48 3.41
N PHE A 66 3.76 4.65 3.97
CA PHE A 66 2.39 5.04 4.29
C PHE A 66 2.36 6.26 5.21
N ILE A 67 3.09 6.23 6.33
CA ILE A 67 3.15 7.35 7.28
C ILE A 67 3.76 8.59 6.62
N SER A 68 4.82 8.44 5.84
CA SER A 68 5.50 9.55 5.15
C SER A 68 4.59 10.24 4.13
N VAL A 69 3.90 9.47 3.28
CA VAL A 69 2.96 9.98 2.28
C VAL A 69 1.76 10.66 2.95
N TYR A 70 1.25 10.05 4.02
CA TYR A 70 0.17 10.61 4.82
C TYR A 70 0.60 11.97 5.41
N TYR A 71 1.74 12.02 6.10
CA TYR A 71 2.27 13.26 6.67
C TYR A 71 2.48 14.35 5.61
N PHE A 72 3.12 14.01 4.48
CA PHE A 72 3.41 14.97 3.42
C PHE A 72 2.14 15.55 2.79
N THR A 73 1.15 14.70 2.51
CA THR A 73 -0.11 15.13 1.89
C THR A 73 -0.88 16.06 2.80
N PHE A 74 -0.99 15.71 4.08
CA PHE A 74 -1.78 16.50 5.01
C PHE A 74 -1.05 17.72 5.58
N SER A 75 0.30 17.75 5.55
CA SER A 75 1.08 18.98 5.82
C SER A 75 0.70 20.13 4.87
N LYS A 76 0.26 19.80 3.66
CA LYS A 76 -0.25 20.77 2.68
C LYS A 76 -1.59 21.39 3.07
N PHE A 77 -2.36 20.77 3.97
CA PHE A 77 -3.66 21.25 4.44
C PHE A 77 -3.52 22.01 5.78
N ARG A 78 -3.59 23.34 5.70
CA ARG A 78 -3.29 24.30 6.79
C ARG A 78 -4.15 24.19 8.07
N ASN A 79 -5.30 23.50 8.04
CA ASN A 79 -6.23 23.36 9.18
C ASN A 79 -6.54 21.90 9.59
N GLY A 80 -5.75 20.90 9.16
CA GLY A 80 -6.09 19.47 9.33
C GLY A 80 -5.47 18.73 10.51
N PHE A 81 -4.54 19.34 11.26
CA PHE A 81 -3.66 18.62 12.22
C PHE A 81 -4.39 17.75 13.25
N GLY A 82 -5.53 18.20 13.77
CA GLY A 82 -6.34 17.42 14.71
C GLY A 82 -7.01 16.20 14.08
N LEU A 83 -7.57 16.34 12.88
CA LEU A 83 -8.23 15.25 12.15
C LEU A 83 -7.21 14.19 11.72
N ILE A 84 -6.00 14.61 11.36
CA ILE A 84 -4.87 13.73 11.03
C ILE A 84 -4.53 12.80 12.20
N ALA A 85 -4.39 13.38 13.40
CA ALA A 85 -4.00 12.65 14.61
C ALA A 85 -5.11 11.69 15.07
N VAL A 86 -6.38 12.09 14.94
CA VAL A 86 -7.53 11.23 15.27
C VAL A 86 -7.63 10.08 14.26
N ALA A 87 -7.51 10.34 12.97
CA ALA A 87 -7.57 9.28 11.95
C ALA A 87 -6.41 8.27 12.13
N LEU A 88 -5.17 8.75 12.31
CA LEU A 88 -4.05 7.85 12.63
C LEU A 88 -4.27 7.10 13.94
N GLY A 89 -4.77 7.78 14.98
CA GLY A 89 -5.08 7.15 16.26
C GLY A 89 -6.09 6.02 16.12
N VAL A 90 -7.14 6.20 15.32
CA VAL A 90 -8.15 5.17 15.05
C VAL A 90 -7.56 4.02 14.23
N PHE A 91 -6.78 4.31 13.19
CA PHE A 91 -6.13 3.28 12.36
C PHE A 91 -5.12 2.45 13.17
N PHE A 92 -4.24 3.09 13.95
CA PHE A 92 -3.26 2.40 14.79
C PHE A 92 -3.88 1.73 16.02
N SER A 93 -5.04 2.19 16.50
CA SER A 93 -5.75 1.53 17.61
C SER A 93 -6.40 0.21 17.20
N SER A 94 -6.53 -0.08 15.90
CA SER A 94 -7.08 -1.34 15.42
C SER A 94 -6.02 -2.43 15.47
N ARG A 95 -6.19 -3.41 16.38
CA ARG A 95 -5.32 -4.59 16.45
C ARG A 95 -5.22 -5.32 15.10
N THR A 96 -6.33 -5.38 14.38
CA THR A 96 -6.41 -5.93 13.03
C THR A 96 -5.42 -5.26 12.07
N PHE A 97 -5.26 -3.94 12.16
CA PHE A 97 -4.32 -3.23 11.28
C PHE A 97 -2.86 -3.63 11.56
N ILE A 98 -2.50 -3.84 12.82
CA ILE A 98 -1.14 -4.22 13.23
C ILE A 98 -0.86 -5.69 12.93
N ASP A 99 -1.80 -6.57 13.26
CA ASP A 99 -1.66 -8.02 13.06
C ASP A 99 -1.54 -8.36 11.57
N TYR A 100 -2.35 -7.73 10.71
CA TYR A 100 -2.25 -7.97 9.28
C TYR A 100 -1.06 -7.25 8.62
N ASN A 101 -0.55 -6.14 9.16
CA ASN A 101 0.71 -5.53 8.69
C ASN A 101 1.94 -6.38 9.02
N THR A 102 1.91 -7.16 10.09
CA THR A 102 3.03 -8.02 10.51
C THR A 102 2.91 -9.45 9.98
N SER A 103 1.89 -9.73 9.17
CA SER A 103 1.63 -11.06 8.61
C SER A 103 2.66 -11.51 7.56
N GLY A 104 3.39 -10.57 6.94
CA GLY A 104 4.36 -10.83 5.87
C GLY A 104 3.74 -10.96 4.47
N LEU A 105 2.48 -10.56 4.34
CA LEU A 105 1.68 -10.59 3.12
C LEU A 105 1.51 -9.19 2.50
N GLU A 106 0.86 -9.12 1.36
CA GLU A 106 0.57 -7.92 0.57
C GLU A 106 -0.29 -6.88 1.27
N ASN A 107 -0.87 -7.20 2.42
CA ASN A 107 -1.80 -6.33 3.13
C ASN A 107 -1.19 -4.96 3.48
N SER A 108 0.11 -4.91 3.84
CA SER A 108 0.83 -3.65 4.05
C SER A 108 0.87 -2.77 2.79
N LEU A 109 1.05 -3.41 1.62
CA LEU A 109 1.09 -2.73 0.33
C LEU A 109 -0.31 -2.28 -0.09
N SER A 110 -1.35 -3.09 0.16
CA SER A 110 -2.74 -2.75 -0.11
C SER A 110 -3.17 -1.47 0.62
N PHE A 111 -2.80 -1.32 1.90
CA PHE A 111 -3.07 -0.10 2.65
C PHE A 111 -2.37 1.13 2.06
N LEU A 112 -1.12 1.00 1.63
CA LEU A 112 -0.38 2.07 0.95
C LEU A 112 -1.05 2.48 -0.36
N LEU A 113 -1.47 1.52 -1.18
CA LEU A 113 -2.12 1.78 -2.46
C LEU A 113 -3.49 2.42 -2.29
N LEU A 114 -4.28 1.97 -1.30
CA LEU A 114 -5.56 2.59 -0.97
C LEU A 114 -5.38 4.05 -0.55
N LEU A 115 -4.40 4.34 0.30
CA LEU A 115 -4.11 5.71 0.70
C LEU A 115 -3.74 6.59 -0.52
N LEU A 116 -2.86 6.11 -1.40
CA LEU A 116 -2.49 6.83 -2.61
C LEU A 116 -3.70 7.07 -3.53
N PHE A 117 -4.57 6.07 -3.64
CA PHE A 117 -5.80 6.18 -4.42
C PHE A 117 -6.73 7.25 -3.84
N GLU A 118 -6.98 7.24 -2.53
CA GLU A 118 -7.81 8.24 -1.84
C GLU A 118 -7.27 9.67 -2.02
N ILE A 119 -5.96 9.85 -1.84
CA ILE A 119 -5.30 11.15 -2.03
C ILE A 119 -5.49 11.65 -3.46
N LYS A 120 -5.21 10.78 -4.45
CA LYS A 120 -5.34 11.13 -5.86
C LYS A 120 -6.79 11.42 -6.24
N PHE A 121 -7.74 10.63 -5.72
CA PHE A 121 -9.17 10.85 -5.92
C PHE A 121 -9.62 12.20 -5.36
N CYS A 122 -9.24 12.54 -4.13
CA CYS A 122 -9.52 13.83 -3.53
C CYS A 122 -8.90 14.99 -4.32
N CYS A 123 -7.64 14.87 -4.75
CA CYS A 123 -6.99 15.87 -5.60
C CYS A 123 -7.73 16.06 -6.93
N LEU A 124 -8.12 14.98 -7.60
CA LEU A 124 -8.88 15.06 -8.85
C LEU A 124 -10.27 15.67 -8.64
N TYR A 125 -10.98 15.28 -7.59
CA TYR A 125 -12.29 15.82 -7.27
C TYR A 125 -12.23 17.32 -6.95
N LEU A 126 -11.26 17.77 -6.15
CA LEU A 126 -11.05 19.18 -5.86
C LEU A 126 -10.62 19.97 -7.11
N ASN A 127 -9.76 19.40 -7.96
CA ASN A 127 -9.33 20.01 -9.22
C ASN A 127 -10.42 19.96 -10.32
N SER A 128 -11.48 19.16 -10.15
CA SER A 128 -12.65 19.14 -11.05
C SER A 128 -13.69 20.20 -10.72
N LYS A 129 -13.55 20.91 -9.58
CA LYS A 129 -14.45 22.01 -9.16
C LYS A 129 -14.12 23.44 -9.64
N PRO A 130 -13.25 23.74 -10.63
CA PRO A 130 -13.17 25.09 -11.18
C PRO A 130 -14.17 25.21 -12.33
N GLU A 131 -15.29 25.91 -12.11
CA GLU A 131 -15.98 26.82 -13.07
C GLU A 131 -17.53 26.86 -12.99
N ASN A 132 -18.22 25.86 -12.43
CA ASN A 132 -19.70 25.87 -12.47
C ASN A 132 -20.40 26.82 -11.47
N VAL A 133 -19.68 27.71 -10.77
CA VAL A 133 -20.29 28.70 -9.85
C VAL A 133 -20.23 30.13 -10.41
N LYS A 134 -19.45 30.41 -11.47
CA LYS A 134 -19.37 31.78 -12.01
C LYS A 134 -20.40 32.11 -13.10
N ILE A 135 -21.12 31.12 -13.64
CA ILE A 135 -22.05 31.36 -14.76
C ILE A 135 -23.47 31.72 -14.26
N ASP A 136 -23.90 31.23 -13.09
CA ASP A 136 -25.25 31.49 -12.58
C ASP A 136 -25.44 32.89 -11.95
N SER A 137 -24.36 33.59 -11.57
CA SER A 137 -24.50 34.95 -11.01
C SER A 137 -24.62 36.05 -12.06
N TYR A 138 -24.21 35.80 -13.32
CA TYR A 138 -24.38 36.75 -14.42
C TYR A 138 -25.74 36.65 -15.10
N LYS A 139 -26.45 35.51 -14.97
CA LYS A 139 -27.78 35.33 -15.58
C LYS A 139 -28.92 35.97 -14.79
N ASN A 140 -28.72 36.26 -13.49
CA ASN A 140 -29.71 36.89 -12.62
C ASN A 140 -29.58 38.43 -12.50
N ARG A 141 -28.76 39.10 -13.32
CA ARG A 141 -28.67 40.58 -13.39
C ARG A 141 -29.22 41.19 -14.68
N ILE A 142 -29.84 40.40 -15.53
CA ILE A 142 -30.47 40.86 -16.77
C ILE A 142 -31.93 40.38 -16.78
N PHE A 143 -32.71 40.81 -15.79
CA PHE A 143 -34.17 40.99 -15.86
C PHE A 143 -34.57 42.05 -14.83
#